data_AF-A0A533UR49-F1
#
_entry.id   AF-A0A533UR49-F1
#
_cell.length_a   1.000
_cell.length_b   1.000
_cell.length_c   1.000
_cell.angle_alpha   90.00
_cell.angle_beta   90.00
_cell.angle_gamma   90.00
#
_symmetry.space_group_name_H-M   'P 1'
#
loop_
_entity.id
_entity.type
_entity.pdbx_description
1 polymer ?
#
loop_
_entity_poly.entity_id
_entity_poly.type
_entity_poly.pdbx_seq_one_letter_code
_entity_poly.pdbx_strand_id
1 'polypeptide(L)'
;MAYIIGIGEGANPLLTIIPIVLMGFSGYAIGLIISKMRKVTPMFSRDLIYGNLVVNFLFLSGFIVFGVLTSEANGYFAVFTYILVGLSIFGIYFLLKLIITILKSGGTDGESANIKIRRIKSLFFVSENQTAIYILFGIALFVTVLVYQAIIIYYHPIYSEYDSMYRYLPISKSILLGNGLNRDFYLGSDINMKYPPFIQAINAWLIQSFEYSSVRMYPFYYVLFAAILIYSLTRNVLNKSSSNSESSYFGLIASSAFLITPALLVVSSRFSLQDDLGFIFMLTASFYFLSDIVRHNKPAKTTLLMLSISLALMALTREIGLVIAAAIFFLIPAIKYTESNLKLRALFTVLSFLLPWTLSLKDLFEVGLIYGTTIRLTALLLSNLAVFYILAQLKNQNKFSSLITPVSNFKYIVPLVIPIIFIVSNIIIFGGPFPIFTFSGKFNEFLPTYREIFDITTTINILYFLSY
;
A
#
# COMPACT_ATOMS: atom_id res chain seq x y z
N MET A 1 -23.51 -5.04 25.83
CA MET A 1 -23.77 -3.59 25.98
C MET A 1 -23.58 -2.92 24.62
N ALA A 2 -24.47 -3.24 23.69
CA ALA A 2 -24.48 -2.76 22.32
C ALA A 2 -25.62 -1.74 22.22
N TYR A 3 -25.31 -0.49 22.51
CA TYR A 3 -26.20 0.64 22.25
C TYR A 3 -25.31 1.85 21.94
N ILE A 4 -25.61 2.50 20.81
CA ILE A 4 -25.15 3.84 20.42
C ILE A 4 -23.69 3.90 19.93
N ILE A 5 -23.45 3.50 18.67
CA ILE A 5 -22.60 4.33 17.82
C ILE A 5 -23.48 4.77 16.67
N GLY A 6 -24.15 5.89 16.92
CA GLY A 6 -25.13 6.49 16.05
C GLY A 6 -24.56 6.82 14.68
N ILE A 7 -25.34 6.42 13.68
CA ILE A 7 -25.52 7.19 12.46
C ILE A 7 -25.78 8.65 12.90
N GLY A 8 -24.85 9.57 12.66
CA GLY A 8 -25.09 11.01 12.80
C GLY A 8 -24.47 11.75 13.99
N GLU A 9 -23.27 11.41 14.46
CA GLU A 9 -22.49 12.43 15.17
C GLU A 9 -22.04 13.50 14.16
N GLY A 10 -22.34 14.76 14.45
CA GLY A 10 -22.05 15.95 13.63
C GLY A 10 -20.55 16.25 13.50
N ALA A 11 -19.78 15.26 13.05
CA ALA A 11 -18.39 15.44 12.70
C ALA A 11 -18.32 16.45 11.56
N ASN A 12 -17.60 17.54 11.78
CA ASN A 12 -17.37 18.53 10.75
C ASN A 12 -16.64 17.83 9.59
N PRO A 13 -17.22 17.75 8.38
CA PRO A 13 -16.61 17.05 7.25
C PRO A 13 -15.24 17.64 6.84
N LEU A 14 -14.94 18.86 7.28
CA LEU A 14 -13.61 19.44 7.11
C LEU A 14 -12.58 18.78 8.04
N LEU A 15 -12.95 18.47 9.30
CA LEU A 15 -12.05 17.84 10.27
C LEU A 15 -11.73 16.38 9.91
N THR A 16 -12.67 15.67 9.28
CA THR A 16 -12.48 14.26 8.89
C THR A 16 -11.44 14.09 7.78
N ILE A 17 -11.23 15.10 6.94
CA ILE A 17 -10.30 15.07 5.80
C ILE A 17 -8.89 15.57 6.19
N ILE A 18 -8.74 16.27 7.31
CA ILE A 18 -7.44 16.83 7.75
C ILE A 18 -6.31 15.80 7.74
N PRO A 19 -6.45 14.57 8.24
CA PRO A 19 -5.34 13.62 8.27
C PRO A 19 -4.88 13.21 6.86
N ILE A 20 -5.80 13.12 5.91
CA ILE A 20 -5.51 12.81 4.50
C ILE A 20 -4.71 13.96 3.88
N VAL A 21 -5.11 15.20 4.15
CA VAL A 21 -4.43 16.42 3.70
C VAL A 21 -3.03 16.49 4.30
N LEU A 22 -2.90 16.25 5.61
CA LEU A 22 -1.61 16.27 6.30
C LEU A 22 -0.64 15.21 5.75
N MET A 23 -1.08 13.95 5.64
CA MET A 23 -0.27 12.89 5.04
C MET A 23 0.11 13.23 3.59
N GLY A 24 -0.86 13.65 2.78
CA GLY A 24 -0.68 13.97 1.37
C GLY A 24 0.37 15.05 1.14
N PHE A 25 0.23 16.21 1.81
CA PHE A 25 1.14 17.34 1.66
C PHE A 25 2.49 17.13 2.34
N SER A 26 2.53 16.43 3.48
CA SER A 26 3.80 16.02 4.09
C SER A 26 4.58 15.11 3.16
N GLY A 27 3.89 14.16 2.52
CA GLY A 27 4.48 13.31 1.51
C GLY A 27 4.99 14.13 0.32
N TYR A 28 4.20 15.07 -0.20
CA TYR A 28 4.68 15.96 -1.26
C TYR A 28 5.96 16.73 -0.86
N ALA A 29 6.02 17.27 0.36
CA ALA A 29 7.21 17.94 0.89
C ALA A 29 8.45 17.03 0.92
N ILE A 30 8.31 15.81 1.45
CA ILE A 30 9.41 14.82 1.46
C ILE A 30 9.83 14.46 0.02
N GLY A 31 8.87 14.27 -0.88
CA GLY A 31 9.14 14.02 -2.29
C GLY A 31 9.96 15.11 -2.96
N LEU A 32 9.65 16.38 -2.68
CA LEU A 32 10.41 17.53 -3.16
C LEU A 32 11.85 17.52 -2.62
N ILE A 33 12.04 17.21 -1.33
CA ILE A 33 13.37 17.08 -0.73
C ILE A 33 14.17 15.99 -1.45
N ILE A 34 13.55 14.82 -1.65
CA ILE A 34 14.17 13.69 -2.36
C ILE A 34 14.57 14.08 -3.79
N SER A 35 13.69 14.76 -4.52
CA SER A 35 13.95 15.20 -5.90
C SER A 35 15.08 16.22 -5.97
N LYS A 36 15.11 17.19 -5.05
CA LYS A 36 16.22 18.16 -4.94
C LYS A 36 17.55 17.47 -4.62
N MET A 37 17.58 16.56 -3.65
CA MET A 37 18.79 15.79 -3.29
C MET A 37 19.34 14.99 -4.47
N ARG A 38 18.46 14.50 -5.35
CA ARG A 38 18.85 13.75 -6.55
C ARG A 38 19.19 14.61 -7.75
N LYS A 39 19.05 15.94 -7.64
CA LYS A 39 19.18 16.89 -8.76
C LYS A 39 18.25 16.54 -9.93
N VAL A 40 17.08 15.95 -9.64
CA VAL A 40 16.06 15.65 -10.64
C VAL A 40 15.02 16.75 -10.62
N THR A 41 14.55 17.16 -11.80
CA THR A 41 13.47 18.15 -11.92
C THR A 41 12.24 17.67 -11.15
N PRO A 42 11.71 18.46 -10.20
CA PRO A 42 10.54 18.07 -9.41
C PRO A 42 9.34 17.84 -10.32
N MET A 43 8.55 16.81 -10.01
CA MET A 43 7.34 16.46 -10.73
C MET A 43 6.28 16.10 -9.70
N PHE A 44 5.15 16.81 -9.74
CA PHE A 44 4.12 16.73 -8.69
C PHE A 44 3.70 15.29 -8.38
N SER A 45 3.28 14.51 -9.37
CA SER A 45 2.83 13.13 -9.16
C SER A 45 3.91 12.21 -8.59
N ARG A 46 5.14 12.29 -9.12
CA ARG A 46 6.27 11.49 -8.64
C ARG A 46 6.63 11.84 -7.21
N ASP A 47 6.75 13.12 -6.92
CA ASP A 47 7.15 13.62 -5.60
C ASP A 47 6.08 13.25 -4.56
N LEU A 48 4.81 13.40 -4.93
CA LEU A 48 3.67 12.98 -4.12
C LEU A 48 3.69 11.48 -3.82
N ILE A 49 3.86 10.60 -4.83
CA ILE A 49 3.96 9.14 -4.63
C ILE A 49 5.15 8.79 -3.73
N TYR A 50 6.34 9.28 -4.06
CA TYR A 50 7.59 8.87 -3.40
C TYR A 50 7.56 9.27 -1.94
N GLY A 51 7.21 10.53 -1.68
CA GLY A 51 7.21 11.01 -0.32
C GLY A 51 6.07 10.43 0.51
N ASN A 52 4.88 10.16 -0.04
CA ASN A 52 3.81 9.51 0.73
C ASN A 52 4.20 8.09 1.16
N LEU A 53 4.87 7.31 0.31
CA LEU A 53 5.41 6.01 0.73
C LEU A 53 6.46 6.14 1.83
N VAL A 54 7.35 7.13 1.71
CA VAL A 54 8.36 7.41 2.75
C VAL A 54 7.70 7.83 4.06
N VAL A 55 6.68 8.70 4.04
CA VAL A 55 5.96 9.11 5.25
C VAL A 55 5.29 7.91 5.92
N ASN A 56 4.57 7.06 5.17
CA ASN A 56 3.96 5.85 5.74
C ASN A 56 5.01 4.89 6.32
N PHE A 57 6.17 4.77 5.65
CA PHE A 57 7.28 3.96 6.14
C PHE A 57 7.90 4.51 7.42
N LEU A 58 8.12 5.83 7.50
CA LEU A 58 8.63 6.49 8.69
C LEU A 58 7.62 6.41 9.85
N PHE A 59 6.33 6.54 9.55
CA PHE A 59 5.24 6.33 10.51
C PHE A 59 5.33 4.93 11.13
N LEU A 60 5.32 3.91 10.27
CA LEU A 60 5.29 2.53 10.73
C LEU A 60 6.58 2.09 11.41
N SER A 61 7.73 2.52 10.87
CA SER A 61 9.03 2.21 11.47
C SER A 61 9.17 2.87 12.85
N GLY A 62 8.72 4.12 12.98
CA GLY A 62 8.67 4.80 14.27
C GLY A 62 7.71 4.10 15.23
N PHE A 63 6.52 3.69 14.77
CA PHE A 63 5.59 2.92 15.60
C PHE A 63 6.18 1.57 16.05
N ILE A 64 6.92 0.86 15.20
CA ILE A 64 7.59 -0.39 15.63
C ILE A 64 8.62 -0.09 16.73
N VAL A 65 9.42 0.97 16.58
CA VAL A 65 10.39 1.34 17.62
C VAL A 65 9.70 1.77 18.92
N PHE A 66 8.81 2.76 18.84
CA PHE A 66 8.22 3.37 20.03
C PHE A 66 7.03 2.58 20.58
N GLY A 67 6.15 2.08 19.73
CA GLY A 67 4.94 1.35 20.13
C GLY A 67 5.15 -0.14 20.40
N VAL A 68 6.12 -0.80 19.78
CA VAL A 68 6.38 -2.23 20.01
C VAL A 68 7.56 -2.42 20.98
N LEU A 69 8.69 -1.73 20.78
CA LEU A 69 9.88 -1.97 21.62
C LEU A 69 9.88 -1.21 22.94
N THR A 70 9.27 -0.01 23.01
CA THR A 70 9.32 0.84 24.21
C THR A 70 7.97 1.10 24.86
N SER A 71 6.84 0.72 24.24
CA SER A 71 5.48 1.04 24.70
C SER A 71 5.25 2.55 24.96
N GLU A 72 5.69 3.39 24.02
CA GLU A 72 5.50 4.86 24.00
C GLU A 72 4.79 5.36 22.73
N ALA A 73 3.78 4.61 22.27
CA ALA A 73 3.04 4.92 21.05
C ALA A 73 2.34 6.28 21.08
N ASN A 74 1.70 6.65 22.19
CA ASN A 74 0.90 7.88 22.31
C ASN A 74 1.78 9.13 22.20
N GLY A 75 2.96 9.12 22.83
CA GLY A 75 3.95 10.19 22.71
C GLY A 75 4.49 10.30 21.28
N TYR A 76 4.79 9.16 20.66
CA TYR A 76 5.21 9.10 19.27
C TYR A 76 4.14 9.66 18.31
N PHE A 77 2.87 9.28 18.47
CA PHE A 77 1.76 9.74 17.66
C PHE A 77 1.58 11.26 17.74
N ALA A 78 1.69 11.86 18.93
CA ALA A 78 1.64 13.32 19.09
C ALA A 78 2.81 14.01 18.35
N VAL A 79 4.05 13.54 18.56
CA VAL A 79 5.25 14.09 17.90
C VAL A 79 5.15 13.96 16.38
N PHE A 80 4.70 12.80 15.90
CA PHE A 80 4.51 12.56 14.47
C PHE A 80 3.48 13.51 13.86
N THR A 81 2.37 13.77 14.54
CA THR A 81 1.36 14.74 14.10
C THR A 81 1.95 16.14 13.97
N TYR A 82 2.74 16.62 14.95
CA TYR A 82 3.40 17.93 14.85
C TYR A 82 4.38 18.01 13.67
N ILE A 83 5.15 16.94 13.43
CA ILE A 83 6.05 16.85 12.27
C ILE A 83 5.26 16.92 10.97
N LEU A 84 4.13 16.19 10.87
CA LEU A 84 3.25 16.25 9.70
C LEU A 84 2.69 17.65 9.47
N VAL A 85 2.24 18.35 10.51
CA VAL A 85 1.77 19.75 10.38
C VAL A 85 2.87 20.64 9.80
N GLY A 86 4.08 20.59 10.34
CA GLY A 86 5.22 21.36 9.83
C GLY A 86 5.56 21.05 8.37
N LEU A 87 5.63 19.76 8.01
CA LEU A 87 5.90 19.32 6.65
C LEU A 87 4.77 19.68 5.68
N SER A 88 3.52 19.66 6.13
CA SER A 88 2.35 20.01 5.31
C SER A 88 2.34 21.49 5.00
N ILE A 89 2.61 22.35 5.98
CA ILE A 89 2.75 23.81 5.77
C ILE A 89 3.86 24.08 4.76
N PHE A 90 5.01 23.41 4.89
CA PHE A 90 6.10 23.52 3.94
C PHE A 90 5.70 23.04 2.53
N GLY A 91 5.00 21.90 2.42
CA GLY A 91 4.51 21.35 1.16
C GLY A 91 3.53 22.29 0.45
N ILE A 92 2.57 22.83 1.20
CA ILE A 92 1.58 23.80 0.71
C ILE A 92 2.28 25.08 0.25
N TYR A 93 3.23 25.62 1.02
CA TYR A 93 3.99 26.81 0.65
C TYR A 93 4.72 26.62 -0.69
N PHE A 94 5.41 25.48 -0.88
CA PHE A 94 6.10 25.20 -2.14
C PHE A 94 5.14 24.98 -3.31
N LEU A 95 3.99 24.36 -3.08
CA LEU A 95 2.96 24.20 -4.10
C LEU A 95 2.40 25.56 -4.53
N LEU A 96 2.06 26.44 -3.59
CA LEU A 96 1.59 27.80 -3.87
C LEU A 96 2.65 28.60 -4.64
N LYS A 97 3.92 28.51 -4.22
CA LYS A 97 5.03 29.15 -4.93
C LYS A 97 5.15 28.66 -6.37
N LEU A 98 4.98 27.35 -6.60
CA LEU A 98 4.98 26.77 -7.94
C LEU A 98 3.82 27.32 -8.78
N ILE A 99 2.61 27.34 -8.24
CA ILE A 99 1.40 27.86 -8.90
C ILE A 99 1.57 29.35 -9.26
N ILE A 100 2.05 30.17 -8.31
CA ILE A 100 2.29 31.61 -8.54
C ILE A 100 3.35 31.83 -9.62
N THR A 101 4.41 31.02 -9.63
CA THR A 101 5.45 31.09 -10.67
C THR A 101 4.88 30.75 -12.04
N ILE A 102 3.99 29.75 -12.13
CA ILE A 102 3.30 29.38 -13.36
C ILE A 102 2.41 30.55 -13.83
N LEU A 103 1.61 31.14 -12.94
CA LEU A 103 0.70 32.25 -13.26
C LEU A 103 1.47 33.50 -13.73
N LYS A 104 2.59 33.85 -13.08
CA LYS A 104 3.42 35.01 -13.46
C LYS A 104 4.20 34.80 -14.76
N SER A 105 4.61 33.57 -15.06
CA SER A 105 5.35 33.21 -16.28
C SER A 105 4.49 33.29 -17.56
N GLY A 106 3.17 33.42 -17.45
CA GLY A 106 2.27 33.61 -18.60
C GLY A 106 2.23 35.03 -19.17
N GLY A 107 2.90 36.00 -18.53
CA GLY A 107 2.73 37.43 -18.85
C GLY A 107 3.94 38.19 -19.37
N THR A 108 5.13 37.57 -19.51
CA THR A 108 6.35 38.30 -19.93
C THR A 108 7.25 37.45 -20.84
N ASP A 109 7.53 38.00 -22.03
CA ASP A 109 8.48 37.62 -23.08
C ASP A 109 8.23 36.32 -23.88
N GLY A 110 7.78 36.52 -25.13
CA GLY A 110 7.16 35.53 -26.03
C GLY A 110 8.01 34.36 -26.56
N GLU A 111 9.34 34.38 -26.40
CA GLU A 111 10.21 33.26 -26.88
C GLU A 111 10.66 32.32 -25.74
N SER A 112 10.97 32.86 -24.57
CA SER A 112 11.30 32.08 -23.36
C SER A 112 10.06 31.47 -22.70
N ALA A 113 8.93 32.20 -22.76
CA ALA A 113 7.64 31.73 -22.28
C ALA A 113 7.15 30.50 -23.06
N ASN A 114 7.35 30.41 -24.38
CA ASN A 114 6.87 29.27 -25.17
C ASN A 114 7.58 27.95 -24.83
N ILE A 115 8.88 27.95 -24.55
CA ILE A 115 9.63 26.75 -24.15
C ILE A 115 9.27 26.32 -22.72
N LYS A 116 9.01 27.27 -21.82
CA LYS A 116 8.53 26.99 -20.45
C LYS A 116 7.06 26.58 -20.40
N ILE A 117 6.19 27.21 -21.18
CA ILE A 117 4.76 26.84 -21.35
C ILE A 117 4.65 25.46 -22.00
N ARG A 118 5.53 25.08 -22.92
CA ARG A 118 5.60 23.70 -23.44
C ARG A 118 5.99 22.69 -22.37
N ARG A 119 6.91 23.03 -21.46
CA ARG A 119 7.23 22.24 -20.26
C ARG A 119 6.09 22.20 -19.24
N ILE A 120 5.31 23.28 -19.10
CA ILE A 120 4.13 23.36 -18.20
C ILE A 120 2.93 22.59 -18.78
N LYS A 121 2.68 22.66 -20.09
CA LYS A 121 1.72 21.81 -20.80
C LYS A 121 2.10 20.33 -20.73
N SER A 122 3.40 20.01 -20.63
CA SER A 122 3.86 18.65 -20.34
C SER A 122 3.70 18.21 -18.88
N LEU A 123 3.56 19.16 -17.96
CA LEU A 123 3.23 18.94 -16.54
C LEU A 123 1.71 18.81 -16.31
N PHE A 124 0.88 19.45 -17.13
CA PHE A 124 -0.57 19.55 -16.97
C PHE A 124 -1.41 19.17 -18.20
N PHE A 125 -0.94 18.20 -19.00
CA PHE A 125 -1.77 17.49 -19.99
C PHE A 125 -2.40 18.31 -21.14
N VAL A 126 -1.62 19.04 -21.96
CA VAL A 126 -2.24 19.64 -23.17
C VAL A 126 -1.35 19.56 -24.41
N SER A 127 -1.75 18.71 -25.37
CA SER A 127 -1.46 18.90 -26.81
C SER A 127 -2.73 19.32 -27.55
N GLU A 128 -2.62 19.58 -28.85
CA GLU A 128 -3.57 20.21 -29.78
C GLU A 128 -5.09 19.91 -29.58
N ASN A 129 -5.92 20.82 -30.06
CA ASN A 129 -7.35 21.00 -29.73
C ASN A 129 -8.20 19.72 -29.62
N GLN A 130 -7.99 18.69 -30.44
CA GLN A 130 -8.74 17.43 -30.34
C GLN A 130 -8.29 16.54 -29.16
N THR A 131 -6.98 16.49 -28.88
CA THR A 131 -6.43 15.73 -27.74
C THR A 131 -6.75 16.38 -26.38
N ALA A 132 -6.95 17.70 -26.35
CA ALA A 132 -7.34 18.42 -25.14
C ALA A 132 -8.73 18.00 -24.63
N ILE A 133 -9.69 17.78 -25.53
CA ILE A 133 -11.07 17.37 -25.18
C ILE A 133 -11.05 15.98 -24.54
N TYR A 134 -10.33 15.01 -25.11
CA TYR A 134 -10.23 13.66 -24.55
C TYR A 134 -9.58 13.65 -23.17
N ILE A 135 -8.53 14.46 -22.97
CA ILE A 135 -7.89 14.60 -21.66
C ILE A 135 -8.84 15.24 -20.65
N LEU A 136 -9.54 16.33 -21.01
CA LEU A 136 -10.52 16.98 -20.14
C LEU A 136 -11.64 16.02 -19.75
N PHE A 137 -12.15 15.25 -20.71
CA PHE A 137 -13.12 14.19 -20.45
C PHE A 137 -12.55 13.14 -19.48
N GLY A 138 -11.31 12.67 -19.70
CA GLY A 138 -10.65 11.72 -18.80
C GLY A 138 -10.47 12.26 -17.39
N ILE A 139 -10.13 13.55 -17.23
CA ILE A 139 -10.00 14.23 -15.93
C ILE A 139 -11.38 14.34 -15.26
N ALA A 140 -12.40 14.80 -15.99
CA ALA A 140 -13.75 14.92 -15.47
C ALA A 140 -14.29 13.57 -15.01
N LEU A 141 -14.10 12.51 -15.80
CA LEU A 141 -14.45 11.14 -15.44
C LEU A 141 -13.70 10.68 -14.19
N PHE A 142 -12.39 10.85 -14.15
CA PHE A 142 -11.56 10.47 -13.00
C PHE A 142 -12.02 11.16 -11.72
N VAL A 143 -12.21 12.48 -11.75
CA VAL A 143 -12.66 13.26 -10.60
C VAL A 143 -14.07 12.85 -10.17
N THR A 144 -15.00 12.67 -11.11
CA THR A 144 -16.38 12.26 -10.81
C THR A 144 -16.41 10.91 -10.09
N VAL A 145 -15.69 9.92 -10.60
CA VAL A 145 -15.64 8.59 -9.99
C VAL A 145 -14.88 8.61 -8.65
N LEU A 146 -13.84 9.44 -8.52
CA LEU A 146 -13.14 9.61 -7.25
C LEU A 146 -14.06 10.21 -6.17
N VAL A 147 -14.88 11.20 -6.52
CA VAL A 147 -15.90 11.77 -5.63
C VAL A 147 -16.95 10.71 -5.28
N TYR A 148 -17.38 9.89 -6.24
CA TYR A 148 -18.28 8.78 -5.98
C TYR A 148 -17.71 7.78 -4.96
N GLN A 149 -16.42 7.43 -5.07
CA GLN A 149 -15.72 6.59 -4.09
C GLN A 149 -15.65 7.24 -2.70
N ALA A 150 -15.38 8.54 -2.61
CA ALA A 150 -15.42 9.27 -1.34
C ALA A 150 -16.81 9.22 -0.68
N ILE A 151 -17.87 9.39 -1.47
CA ILE A 151 -19.26 9.29 -1.00
C ILE A 151 -19.56 7.89 -0.47
N ILE A 152 -19.17 6.83 -1.18
CA ILE A 152 -19.36 5.45 -0.73
C ILE A 152 -18.68 5.23 0.63
N ILE A 153 -17.40 5.57 0.75
CA ILE A 153 -16.63 5.39 1.99
C ILE A 153 -17.27 6.17 3.15
N TYR A 154 -17.74 7.39 2.88
CA TYR A 154 -18.30 8.25 3.92
C TYR A 154 -19.68 7.78 4.41
N TYR A 155 -20.56 7.35 3.52
CA TYR A 155 -21.95 7.04 3.89
C TYR A 155 -22.18 5.56 4.21
N HIS A 156 -21.33 4.65 3.75
CA HIS A 156 -21.55 3.22 4.00
C HIS A 156 -21.22 2.82 5.45
N PRO A 157 -21.98 1.88 6.07
CA PRO A 157 -21.69 1.41 7.42
C PRO A 157 -20.33 0.71 7.54
N ILE A 158 -19.40 1.36 8.25
CA ILE A 158 -18.04 0.86 8.56
C ILE A 158 -18.00 -0.31 9.56
N TYR A 159 -19.15 -0.59 10.17
CA TYR A 159 -19.35 -1.50 11.30
C TYR A 159 -20.11 -2.77 10.91
N SER A 160 -20.34 -2.96 9.62
CA SER A 160 -21.09 -4.08 9.09
C SER A 160 -20.34 -5.41 9.24
N GLU A 161 -19.01 -5.37 9.40
CA GLU A 161 -18.16 -6.55 9.35
C GLU A 161 -17.49 -6.93 10.66
N TYR A 162 -17.39 -8.24 10.85
CA TYR A 162 -16.83 -8.88 12.03
C TYR A 162 -15.39 -8.41 12.29
N ASP A 163 -14.51 -8.46 11.29
CA ASP A 163 -13.08 -8.13 11.51
C ASP A 163 -12.88 -6.67 11.92
N SER A 164 -13.66 -5.74 11.38
CA SER A 164 -13.58 -4.32 11.75
C SER A 164 -13.90 -4.13 13.24
N MET A 165 -14.95 -4.79 13.73
CA MET A 165 -15.44 -4.66 15.09
C MET A 165 -14.68 -5.46 16.14
N TYR A 166 -14.23 -6.65 15.77
CA TYR A 166 -13.67 -7.62 16.71
C TYR A 166 -12.16 -7.79 16.56
N ARG A 167 -11.53 -7.17 15.56
CA ARG A 167 -10.09 -7.28 15.35
C ARG A 167 -9.44 -5.92 15.16
N TYR A 168 -9.74 -5.20 14.08
CA TYR A 168 -8.99 -3.98 13.71
C TYR A 168 -9.18 -2.85 14.73
N LEU A 169 -10.41 -2.49 15.07
CA LEU A 169 -10.69 -1.40 16.01
C LEU A 169 -10.31 -1.75 17.46
N PRO A 170 -10.61 -2.95 17.99
CA PRO A 170 -10.15 -3.34 19.32
C PRO A 170 -8.63 -3.31 19.46
N ILE A 171 -7.87 -3.82 18.50
CA ILE A 171 -6.40 -3.74 18.53
C ILE A 171 -5.94 -2.28 18.54
N SER A 172 -6.56 -1.43 17.71
CA SER A 172 -6.26 0.01 17.67
C SER A 172 -6.50 0.69 19.03
N LYS A 173 -7.58 0.34 19.73
CA LYS A 173 -7.86 0.84 21.08
C LYS A 173 -6.92 0.24 22.13
N SER A 174 -6.55 -1.04 22.00
CA SER A 174 -5.55 -1.69 22.85
C SER A 174 -4.19 -0.98 22.75
N ILE A 175 -3.79 -0.55 21.55
CA ILE A 175 -2.57 0.27 21.35
C ILE A 175 -2.63 1.54 22.20
N LEU A 176 -3.77 2.25 22.20
CA LEU A 176 -3.92 3.50 22.94
C LEU A 176 -3.94 3.30 24.45
N LEU A 177 -4.64 2.27 24.94
CA LEU A 177 -4.70 1.93 26.36
C LEU A 177 -3.35 1.42 26.89
N GLY A 178 -2.68 0.57 26.12
CA GLY A 178 -1.39 -0.02 26.47
C GLY A 178 -0.19 0.86 26.18
N ASN A 179 -0.40 2.01 25.54
CA ASN A 179 0.66 2.84 24.95
C ASN A 179 1.55 2.05 23.98
N GLY A 180 1.06 0.95 23.39
CA GLY A 180 1.86 0.03 22.57
C GLY A 180 1.11 -1.23 22.14
N LEU A 181 1.71 -2.02 21.24
CA LEU A 181 1.09 -3.24 20.66
C LEU A 181 1.31 -4.49 21.51
N ASN A 182 1.83 -4.37 22.73
CA ASN A 182 2.34 -5.54 23.47
C ASN A 182 1.27 -6.32 24.24
N ARG A 183 0.05 -5.78 24.36
CA ARG A 183 -1.03 -6.41 25.14
C ARG A 183 -2.40 -6.13 24.54
N ASP A 184 -3.28 -7.12 24.58
CA ASP A 184 -4.69 -6.98 24.24
C ASP A 184 -5.55 -6.70 25.47
N PHE A 185 -6.07 -5.47 25.54
CA PHE A 185 -6.92 -5.02 26.63
C PHE A 185 -8.41 -5.30 26.40
N TYR A 186 -8.81 -5.74 25.21
CA TYR A 186 -10.21 -5.89 24.84
C TYR A 186 -10.64 -7.34 24.55
N LEU A 187 -9.77 -8.16 23.96
CA LEU A 187 -10.15 -9.52 23.52
C LEU A 187 -9.63 -10.63 24.43
N GLY A 188 -8.99 -10.29 25.55
CA GLY A 188 -8.54 -11.23 26.59
C GLY A 188 -7.40 -12.17 26.16
N SER A 189 -6.87 -12.04 24.94
CA SER A 189 -5.75 -12.83 24.44
C SER A 189 -4.81 -11.98 23.59
N ASP A 190 -3.53 -12.02 23.94
CA ASP A 190 -2.47 -11.31 23.20
C ASP A 190 -2.18 -11.89 21.82
N ILE A 191 -2.81 -13.01 21.44
CA ILE A 191 -2.58 -13.66 20.14
C ILE A 191 -2.95 -12.75 18.96
N ASN A 192 -3.93 -11.85 19.16
CA ASN A 192 -4.37 -10.88 18.15
C ASN A 192 -3.34 -9.76 17.93
N MET A 193 -2.38 -9.58 18.83
CA MET A 193 -1.30 -8.60 18.65
C MET A 193 -0.23 -9.07 17.66
N LYS A 194 -0.29 -10.33 17.23
CA LYS A 194 0.57 -10.92 16.19
C LYS A 194 0.17 -10.51 14.78
N TYR A 195 -0.89 -9.72 14.57
CA TYR A 195 -1.28 -9.30 13.24
C TYR A 195 -0.38 -8.18 12.70
N PRO A 196 -0.26 -8.05 11.36
CA PRO A 196 0.49 -6.95 10.76
C PRO A 196 -0.05 -5.62 11.28
N PRO A 197 0.81 -4.69 11.75
CA PRO A 197 0.37 -3.61 12.63
C PRO A 197 -0.01 -2.33 11.90
N PHE A 198 0.21 -2.23 10.59
CA PHE A 198 0.16 -0.94 9.90
C PHE A 198 -1.21 -0.24 10.00
N ILE A 199 -2.30 -0.97 9.74
CA ILE A 199 -3.65 -0.39 9.69
C ILE A 199 -4.14 -0.04 11.10
N GLN A 200 -3.84 -0.89 12.08
CA GLN A 200 -4.20 -0.70 13.47
C GLN A 200 -3.43 0.46 14.09
N ALA A 201 -2.14 0.61 13.74
CA ALA A 201 -1.34 1.78 14.14
C ALA A 201 -1.89 3.08 13.54
N ILE A 202 -2.27 3.08 12.25
CA ILE A 202 -2.91 4.23 11.60
C ILE A 202 -4.23 4.57 12.30
N ASN A 203 -5.10 3.60 12.54
CA ASN A 203 -6.37 3.82 13.21
C ASN A 203 -6.19 4.34 14.64
N ALA A 204 -5.22 3.81 15.40
CA ALA A 204 -4.87 4.30 16.73
C ALA A 204 -4.40 5.77 16.68
N TRP A 205 -3.50 6.10 15.76
CA TRP A 205 -3.03 7.48 15.54
C TRP A 205 -4.18 8.43 15.20
N LEU A 206 -5.10 8.01 14.31
CA LEU A 206 -6.27 8.81 13.92
C LEU A 206 -7.20 9.08 15.11
N ILE A 207 -7.50 8.05 15.90
CA ILE A 207 -8.36 8.15 17.08
C ILE A 207 -7.73 9.08 18.13
N GLN A 208 -6.42 9.02 18.34
CA GLN A 208 -5.75 9.85 19.35
C GLN A 208 -5.57 11.31 18.91
N SER A 209 -5.10 11.54 17.68
CA SER A 209 -4.66 12.88 17.24
C SER A 209 -5.77 13.72 16.63
N PHE A 210 -6.88 13.10 16.22
CA PHE A 210 -7.99 13.77 15.57
C PHE A 210 -9.30 13.34 16.25
N GLU A 211 -10.17 12.67 15.52
CA GLU A 211 -11.43 12.16 16.01
C GLU A 211 -11.69 10.79 15.40
N TYR A 212 -12.60 10.05 16.03
CA TYR A 212 -13.06 8.78 15.52
C TYR A 212 -13.66 8.89 14.10
N SER A 213 -14.28 10.02 13.79
CA SER A 213 -14.83 10.35 12.47
C SER A 213 -13.79 10.33 11.35
N SER A 214 -12.52 10.64 11.66
CA SER A 214 -11.41 10.58 10.69
C SER A 214 -11.07 9.15 10.26
N VAL A 215 -11.26 8.16 11.13
CA VAL A 215 -11.02 6.73 10.83
C VAL A 215 -11.88 6.27 9.66
N ARG A 216 -13.11 6.80 9.55
CA ARG A 216 -14.04 6.47 8.47
C ARG A 216 -13.57 6.95 7.12
N MET A 217 -13.06 8.18 7.03
CA MET A 217 -12.71 8.79 5.74
C MET A 217 -11.29 8.45 5.30
N TYR A 218 -10.39 8.12 6.24
CA TYR A 218 -8.99 7.84 5.94
C TYR A 218 -8.75 6.76 4.87
N PRO A 219 -9.54 5.68 4.73
CA PRO A 219 -9.35 4.70 3.65
C PRO A 219 -9.38 5.31 2.23
N PHE A 220 -10.05 6.47 2.05
CA PHE A 220 -10.00 7.24 0.81
C PHE A 220 -8.58 7.63 0.41
N TYR A 221 -7.69 7.86 1.38
CA TYR A 221 -6.26 8.10 1.14
C TYR A 221 -5.66 6.95 0.31
N TYR A 222 -5.86 5.70 0.71
CA TYR A 222 -5.30 4.55 0.00
C TYR A 222 -5.88 4.41 -1.41
N VAL A 223 -7.19 4.63 -1.58
CA VAL A 223 -7.86 4.61 -2.88
C VAL A 223 -7.30 5.69 -3.82
N LEU A 224 -7.18 6.93 -3.33
CA LEU A 224 -6.64 8.06 -4.09
C LEU A 224 -5.23 7.76 -4.59
N PHE A 225 -4.34 7.33 -3.69
CA PHE A 225 -2.95 7.08 -4.05
C PHE A 225 -2.76 5.83 -4.91
N ALA A 226 -3.57 4.78 -4.72
CA ALA A 226 -3.61 3.63 -5.63
C ALA A 226 -4.02 4.04 -7.05
N ALA A 227 -5.04 4.89 -7.18
CA ALA A 227 -5.49 5.38 -8.48
C ALA A 227 -4.42 6.26 -9.17
N ILE A 228 -3.74 7.14 -8.43
CA ILE A 228 -2.61 7.94 -8.97
C ILE A 228 -1.45 7.04 -9.42
N LEU A 229 -1.18 5.95 -8.69
CA LEU A 229 -0.17 4.96 -9.07
C LEU A 229 -0.57 4.20 -10.34
N ILE A 230 -1.84 3.80 -10.49
CA ILE A 230 -2.35 3.14 -11.70
C ILE A 230 -2.22 4.07 -12.90
N TYR A 231 -2.59 5.34 -12.76
CA TYR A 231 -2.37 6.37 -13.78
C TYR A 231 -0.89 6.40 -14.20
N SER A 232 0.01 6.45 -13.22
CA SER A 232 1.46 6.55 -13.44
C SER A 232 2.05 5.27 -14.05
N LEU A 233 1.58 4.11 -13.63
CA LEU A 233 1.99 2.81 -14.14
C LEU A 233 1.58 2.64 -15.60
N THR A 234 0.31 2.91 -15.91
CA THR A 234 -0.24 2.82 -17.28
C THR A 234 0.52 3.76 -18.22
N ARG A 235 0.74 5.00 -17.80
CA ARG A 235 1.53 5.96 -18.59
C ARG A 235 2.95 5.46 -18.81
N ASN A 236 3.61 4.94 -17.78
CA ASN A 236 4.94 4.38 -17.92
C ASN A 236 4.97 3.21 -18.91
N VAL A 237 3.92 2.38 -18.95
CA VAL A 237 3.81 1.23 -19.86
C VAL A 237 3.64 1.67 -21.30
N LEU A 238 2.75 2.63 -21.54
CA LEU A 238 2.37 3.06 -22.88
C LEU A 238 3.32 4.07 -23.50
N ASN A 239 4.07 4.85 -22.71
CA ASN A 239 5.03 5.86 -23.19
C ASN A 239 6.08 5.33 -24.20
N LYS A 240 6.31 4.01 -24.26
CA LYS A 240 7.23 3.41 -25.22
C LYS A 240 6.62 3.25 -26.62
N SER A 241 5.29 3.21 -26.71
CA SER A 241 4.55 2.83 -27.92
C SER A 241 3.63 3.92 -28.46
N SER A 242 3.25 4.91 -27.65
CA SER A 242 2.26 5.92 -28.02
C SER A 242 2.74 7.35 -27.77
N SER A 243 2.03 8.32 -28.33
CA SER A 243 2.26 9.73 -28.04
C SER A 243 1.99 10.05 -26.56
N ASN A 244 2.68 11.05 -26.00
CA ASN A 244 2.57 11.43 -24.58
C ASN A 244 1.13 11.82 -24.16
N SER A 245 0.32 12.31 -25.11
CA SER A 245 -1.08 12.69 -24.89
C SER A 245 -1.98 11.47 -24.78
N GLU A 246 -1.82 10.48 -25.67
CA GLU A 246 -2.56 9.21 -25.63
C GLU A 246 -2.23 8.42 -24.37
N SER A 247 -0.95 8.29 -24.00
CA SER A 247 -0.56 7.56 -22.78
C SER A 247 -1.17 8.18 -21.51
N SER A 248 -1.33 9.50 -21.51
CA SER A 248 -1.97 10.24 -20.42
C SER A 248 -3.48 10.02 -20.39
N TYR A 249 -4.15 10.04 -21.54
CA TYR A 249 -5.57 9.71 -21.63
C TYR A 249 -5.87 8.27 -21.16
N PHE A 250 -5.14 7.28 -21.68
CA PHE A 250 -5.30 5.89 -21.25
C PHE A 250 -4.97 5.69 -19.77
N GLY A 251 -4.02 6.43 -19.22
CA GLY A 251 -3.76 6.45 -17.77
C GLY A 251 -4.97 6.90 -16.95
N LEU A 252 -5.67 7.95 -17.40
CA LEU A 252 -6.88 8.45 -16.75
C LEU A 252 -8.01 7.41 -16.85
N ILE A 253 -8.23 6.84 -18.03
CA ILE A 253 -9.24 5.79 -18.24
C ILE A 253 -8.96 4.57 -17.38
N ALA A 254 -7.72 4.07 -17.32
CA ALA A 254 -7.35 2.93 -16.50
C ALA A 254 -7.60 3.19 -15.00
N SER A 255 -7.32 4.41 -14.54
CA SER A 255 -7.55 4.80 -13.14
C SER A 255 -9.05 4.91 -12.84
N SER A 256 -9.83 5.51 -13.73
CA SER A 256 -11.30 5.55 -13.61
C SER A 256 -11.91 4.16 -13.63
N ALA A 257 -11.44 3.28 -14.52
CA ALA A 257 -11.88 1.89 -14.61
C ALA A 257 -11.58 1.12 -13.31
N PHE A 258 -10.39 1.27 -12.75
CA PHE A 258 -10.05 0.73 -11.43
C PHE A 258 -11.04 1.21 -10.36
N LEU A 259 -11.32 2.51 -10.32
CA LEU A 259 -12.21 3.11 -9.33
C LEU A 259 -13.67 2.63 -9.43
N ILE A 260 -14.13 2.09 -10.56
CA ILE A 260 -15.49 1.51 -10.70
C ILE A 260 -15.51 -0.01 -10.66
N THR A 261 -14.38 -0.67 -10.42
CA THR A 261 -14.37 -2.14 -10.34
C THR A 261 -15.28 -2.61 -9.21
N PRO A 262 -16.16 -3.62 -9.43
CA PRO A 262 -17.06 -4.11 -8.40
C PRO A 262 -16.34 -4.52 -7.12
N ALA A 263 -15.19 -5.17 -7.24
CA ALA A 263 -14.36 -5.56 -6.10
C ALA A 263 -13.92 -4.34 -5.27
N LEU A 264 -13.45 -3.27 -5.91
CA LEU A 264 -13.06 -2.06 -5.18
C LEU A 264 -14.28 -1.37 -4.55
N LEU A 265 -15.43 -1.34 -5.23
CA LEU A 265 -16.65 -0.75 -4.65
C LEU A 265 -17.11 -1.52 -3.39
N VAL A 266 -17.04 -2.85 -3.41
CA VAL A 266 -17.33 -3.70 -2.25
C VAL A 266 -16.34 -3.44 -1.11
N VAL A 267 -15.04 -3.35 -1.43
CA VAL A 267 -14.00 -3.10 -0.43
C VAL A 267 -14.10 -1.67 0.14
N SER A 268 -14.35 -0.66 -0.70
CA SER A 268 -14.54 0.74 -0.28
C SER A 268 -15.83 0.97 0.51
N SER A 269 -16.80 0.08 0.42
CA SER A 269 -18.06 0.19 1.17
C SER A 269 -18.02 -0.60 2.46
N ARG A 270 -18.14 -1.93 2.34
CA ARG A 270 -18.36 -2.87 3.44
C ARG A 270 -17.08 -3.18 4.21
N PHE A 271 -15.94 -3.20 3.51
CA PHE A 271 -14.64 -3.60 4.07
C PHE A 271 -13.66 -2.43 4.20
N SER A 272 -14.15 -1.20 4.26
CA SER A 272 -13.30 0.00 4.15
C SER A 272 -12.31 0.18 5.29
N LEU A 273 -12.62 -0.33 6.48
CA LEU A 273 -11.74 -0.33 7.66
C LEU A 273 -10.77 -1.51 7.73
N GLN A 274 -10.86 -2.46 6.79
CA GLN A 274 -9.96 -3.60 6.74
C GLN A 274 -8.63 -3.23 6.07
N ASP A 275 -7.72 -4.19 6.04
CA ASP A 275 -6.37 -4.01 5.50
C ASP A 275 -6.30 -4.03 3.97
N ASP A 276 -7.38 -4.42 3.29
CA ASP A 276 -7.44 -4.57 1.84
C ASP A 276 -7.05 -3.30 1.06
N LEU A 277 -7.58 -2.14 1.43
CA LEU A 277 -7.31 -0.89 0.70
C LEU A 277 -5.85 -0.45 0.84
N GLY A 278 -5.32 -0.52 2.07
CA GLY A 278 -3.90 -0.26 2.33
C GLY A 278 -3.01 -1.26 1.60
N PHE A 279 -3.40 -2.53 1.57
CA PHE A 279 -2.68 -3.59 0.87
C PHE A 279 -2.68 -3.37 -0.65
N ILE A 280 -3.82 -3.04 -1.26
CA ILE A 280 -3.94 -2.69 -2.69
C ILE A 280 -3.01 -1.53 -3.04
N PHE A 281 -2.96 -0.48 -2.20
CA PHE A 281 -2.06 0.65 -2.40
C PHE A 281 -0.57 0.20 -2.41
N MET A 282 -0.13 -0.56 -1.41
CA MET A 282 1.28 -1.01 -1.32
C MET A 282 1.65 -2.01 -2.43
N LEU A 283 0.70 -2.86 -2.83
CA LEU A 283 0.87 -3.80 -3.94
C LEU A 283 1.03 -3.05 -5.28
N THR A 284 0.16 -2.07 -5.52
CA THR A 284 0.21 -1.22 -6.73
C THR A 284 1.51 -0.42 -6.78
N ALA A 285 1.96 0.12 -5.64
CA ALA A 285 3.25 0.81 -5.53
C ALA A 285 4.41 -0.12 -5.87
N SER A 286 4.39 -1.35 -5.35
CA SER A 286 5.42 -2.36 -5.62
C SER A 286 5.48 -2.73 -7.10
N PHE A 287 4.34 -2.94 -7.76
CA PHE A 287 4.32 -3.17 -9.21
C PHE A 287 4.79 -1.97 -10.02
N TYR A 288 4.46 -0.75 -9.58
CA TYR A 288 4.94 0.47 -10.22
C TYR A 288 6.47 0.56 -10.23
N PHE A 289 7.12 0.37 -9.08
CA PHE A 289 8.59 0.42 -9.01
C PHE A 289 9.26 -0.79 -9.66
N LEU A 290 8.65 -1.98 -9.54
CA LEU A 290 9.13 -3.17 -10.23
C LEU A 290 9.14 -2.94 -11.75
N SER A 291 8.05 -2.40 -12.31
CA SER A 291 7.95 -2.06 -13.73
C SER A 291 9.07 -1.10 -14.17
N ASP A 292 9.36 -0.09 -13.34
CA ASP A 292 10.41 0.88 -13.60
C ASP A 292 11.82 0.27 -13.56
N ILE A 293 12.10 -0.64 -12.62
CA ILE A 293 13.38 -1.38 -12.52
C ILE A 293 13.57 -2.30 -13.72
N VAL A 294 12.53 -3.03 -14.13
CA VAL A 294 12.63 -3.96 -15.25
C VAL A 294 12.95 -3.23 -16.55
N ARG A 295 12.36 -2.04 -16.75
CA ARG A 295 12.51 -1.26 -17.98
C ARG A 295 13.86 -0.59 -18.15
N HIS A 296 14.45 -0.06 -17.09
CA HIS A 296 15.68 0.71 -17.21
C HIS A 296 16.93 -0.18 -17.11
N ASN A 297 17.90 -0.01 -18.01
CA ASN A 297 19.12 -0.82 -18.02
C ASN A 297 20.01 -0.58 -16.80
N LYS A 298 20.02 0.65 -16.28
CA LYS A 298 20.66 0.96 -15.00
C LYS A 298 19.59 1.01 -13.91
N PRO A 299 19.77 0.33 -12.77
CA PRO A 299 18.84 0.50 -11.67
C PRO A 299 18.92 1.93 -11.18
N ALA A 300 17.81 2.65 -11.30
CA ALA A 300 17.62 3.84 -10.50
C ALA A 300 17.62 3.37 -9.04
N LYS A 301 18.78 3.51 -8.36
CA LYS A 301 19.01 3.11 -6.95
C LYS A 301 17.87 3.54 -6.03
N THR A 302 17.30 4.65 -6.40
CA THR A 302 16.15 5.33 -5.82
C THR A 302 14.84 4.58 -5.98
N THR A 303 14.58 4.01 -7.15
CA THR A 303 13.44 3.15 -7.45
C THR A 303 13.56 1.84 -6.69
N LEU A 304 14.78 1.28 -6.55
CA LEU A 304 15.03 0.11 -5.70
C LEU A 304 14.76 0.40 -4.22
N LEU A 305 15.15 1.59 -3.73
CA LEU A 305 14.80 2.03 -2.38
C LEU A 305 13.30 2.14 -2.18
N MET A 306 12.58 2.77 -3.11
CA MET A 306 11.13 2.92 -3.01
C MET A 306 10.41 1.57 -3.10
N LEU A 307 10.91 0.64 -3.92
CA LEU A 307 10.41 -0.73 -3.95
C LEU A 307 10.65 -1.43 -2.61
N SER A 308 11.84 -1.32 -2.03
CA SER A 308 12.13 -1.95 -0.73
C SER A 308 11.24 -1.37 0.38
N ILE A 309 10.96 -0.06 0.34
CA ILE A 309 9.99 0.60 1.22
C ILE A 309 8.58 0.05 1.00
N SER A 310 8.12 -0.07 -0.24
CA SER A 310 6.76 -0.55 -0.53
C SER A 310 6.58 -2.03 -0.15
N LEU A 311 7.60 -2.86 -0.38
CA LEU A 311 7.61 -4.26 0.05
C LEU A 311 7.62 -4.39 1.57
N ALA A 312 8.38 -3.54 2.28
CA ALA A 312 8.39 -3.52 3.74
C ALA A 312 7.01 -3.14 4.31
N LEU A 313 6.40 -2.09 3.77
CA LEU A 313 5.04 -1.67 4.15
C LEU A 313 4.03 -2.78 3.84
N MET A 314 4.07 -3.37 2.65
CA MET A 314 3.16 -4.45 2.25
C MET A 314 3.23 -5.65 3.20
N ALA A 315 4.44 -6.05 3.62
CA ALA A 315 4.66 -7.13 4.58
C ALA A 315 4.06 -6.86 5.97
N LEU A 316 3.88 -5.59 6.32
CA LEU A 316 3.36 -5.14 7.60
C LEU A 316 1.91 -4.65 7.53
N THR A 317 1.29 -4.66 6.35
CA THR A 317 -0.13 -4.32 6.16
C THR A 317 -1.03 -5.54 6.29
N ARG A 318 -0.64 -6.68 5.70
CA ARG A 318 -1.45 -7.90 5.65
C ARG A 318 -0.57 -9.16 5.70
N GLU A 319 -1.08 -10.28 6.19
CA GLU A 319 -0.33 -11.53 6.35
C GLU A 319 0.18 -12.04 5.01
N ILE A 320 -0.70 -12.10 4.00
CA ILE A 320 -0.32 -12.47 2.63
C ILE A 320 0.68 -11.48 2.02
N GLY A 321 0.74 -10.26 2.55
CA GLY A 321 1.68 -9.24 2.16
C GLY A 321 3.13 -9.66 2.38
N LEU A 322 3.46 -10.40 3.45
CA LEU A 322 4.82 -10.91 3.66
C LEU A 322 5.20 -11.93 2.58
N VAL A 323 4.27 -12.83 2.24
CA VAL A 323 4.46 -13.84 1.19
C VAL A 323 4.72 -13.19 -0.16
N ILE A 324 3.90 -12.22 -0.54
CA ILE A 324 4.03 -11.52 -1.81
C ILE A 324 5.28 -10.63 -1.80
N ALA A 325 5.63 -10.00 -0.67
CA ALA A 325 6.81 -9.16 -0.56
C ALA A 325 8.10 -9.96 -0.77
N ALA A 326 8.21 -11.12 -0.11
CA ALA A 326 9.32 -12.03 -0.30
C ALA A 326 9.39 -12.55 -1.75
N ALA A 327 8.24 -12.90 -2.33
CA ALA A 327 8.17 -13.35 -3.71
C ALA A 327 8.72 -12.29 -4.68
N ILE A 328 8.24 -11.04 -4.59
CA ILE A 328 8.72 -9.94 -5.44
C ILE A 328 10.21 -9.66 -5.17
N PHE A 329 10.66 -9.68 -3.92
CA PHE A 329 12.05 -9.44 -3.55
C PHE A 329 13.02 -10.39 -4.27
N PHE A 330 12.74 -11.70 -4.25
CA PHE A 330 13.57 -12.70 -4.92
C PHE A 330 13.38 -12.70 -6.45
N LEU A 331 12.21 -12.29 -6.95
CA LEU A 331 11.96 -12.16 -8.38
C LEU A 331 12.82 -11.07 -9.04
N ILE A 332 13.19 -10.00 -8.32
CA ILE A 332 13.99 -8.88 -8.86
C ILE A 332 15.36 -9.37 -9.39
N PRO A 333 16.19 -10.08 -8.59
CA PRO A 333 17.40 -10.72 -9.11
C PRO A 333 17.15 -11.61 -10.33
N ALA A 334 16.11 -12.44 -10.30
CA ALA A 334 15.78 -13.36 -11.38
C ALA A 334 15.44 -12.65 -12.70
N ILE A 335 14.71 -11.53 -12.63
CA ILE A 335 14.31 -10.75 -13.81
C ILE A 335 15.48 -9.93 -14.36
N LYS A 336 16.30 -9.30 -13.50
CA LYS A 336 17.19 -8.21 -13.94
C LYS A 336 18.69 -8.45 -13.72
N TYR A 337 19.08 -9.35 -12.81
CA TYR A 337 20.46 -9.44 -12.33
C TYR A 337 21.11 -10.82 -12.50
N THR A 338 20.60 -11.66 -13.40
CA THR A 338 21.13 -13.02 -13.67
C THR A 338 21.73 -13.17 -15.06
N GLU A 339 22.41 -12.13 -15.56
CA GLU A 339 23.05 -12.17 -16.89
C GLU A 339 23.86 -13.46 -17.07
N SER A 340 23.53 -14.20 -18.15
CA SER A 340 24.12 -15.48 -18.57
C SER A 340 24.24 -16.59 -17.51
N ASN A 341 23.66 -16.44 -16.32
CA ASN A 341 23.71 -17.42 -15.24
C ASN A 341 22.33 -18.05 -14.97
N LEU A 342 22.03 -19.12 -15.72
CA LEU A 342 20.77 -19.87 -15.60
C LEU A 342 20.58 -20.51 -14.23
N LYS A 343 21.66 -20.97 -13.58
CA LYS A 343 21.59 -21.57 -12.24
C LYS A 343 21.15 -20.55 -11.19
N LEU A 344 21.73 -19.35 -11.23
CA LEU A 344 21.35 -18.25 -10.35
C LEU A 344 19.90 -17.81 -10.59
N ARG A 345 19.48 -17.78 -11.87
CA ARG A 345 18.09 -17.49 -12.25
C ARG A 345 17.13 -18.52 -11.67
N ALA A 346 17.41 -19.81 -11.86
CA ALA A 346 16.60 -20.89 -11.30
C ALA A 346 16.50 -20.79 -9.77
N LEU A 347 17.62 -20.55 -9.09
CA LEU A 347 17.65 -20.38 -7.63
C LEU A 347 16.73 -19.26 -7.18
N PHE A 348 16.83 -18.06 -7.76
CA PHE A 348 15.99 -16.93 -7.37
C PHE A 348 14.51 -17.13 -7.72
N THR A 349 14.19 -17.82 -8.81
CA THR A 349 12.81 -18.21 -9.12
C THR A 349 12.27 -19.24 -8.14
N VAL A 350 13.07 -20.19 -7.66
CA VAL A 350 12.64 -21.12 -6.60
C VAL A 350 12.44 -20.35 -5.29
N LEU A 351 13.36 -19.45 -4.94
CA LEU A 351 13.27 -18.63 -3.73
C LEU A 351 12.06 -17.69 -3.73
N SER A 352 11.59 -17.20 -4.88
CA SER A 352 10.36 -16.39 -4.93
C SER A 352 9.10 -17.17 -4.54
N PHE A 353 9.15 -18.50 -4.54
CA PHE A 353 8.07 -19.37 -4.07
C PHE A 353 8.40 -20.04 -2.72
N LEU A 354 9.49 -19.64 -2.05
CA LEU A 354 9.94 -20.28 -0.80
C LEU A 354 8.84 -20.31 0.26
N LEU A 355 8.19 -19.17 0.53
CA LEU A 355 7.12 -19.11 1.54
C LEU A 355 5.90 -19.95 1.15
N PRO A 356 5.33 -19.84 -0.07
CA PRO A 356 4.28 -20.76 -0.53
C PRO A 356 4.66 -22.24 -0.43
N TRP A 357 5.91 -22.60 -0.76
CA TRP A 357 6.42 -23.97 -0.59
C TRP A 357 6.44 -24.39 0.87
N THR A 358 6.98 -23.57 1.77
CA THR A 358 7.06 -23.88 3.20
C THR A 358 5.68 -24.07 3.82
N LEU A 359 4.71 -23.21 3.47
CA LEU A 359 3.32 -23.35 3.92
C LEU A 359 2.68 -24.62 3.37
N SER A 360 2.93 -24.92 2.08
CA SER A 360 2.33 -26.10 1.45
C SER A 360 2.90 -27.41 1.96
N LEU A 361 4.19 -27.44 2.26
CA LEU A 361 4.87 -28.58 2.87
C LEU A 361 4.44 -28.76 4.33
N LYS A 362 4.26 -27.67 5.08
CA LYS A 362 3.73 -27.74 6.45
C LYS A 362 2.37 -28.45 6.48
N ASP A 363 1.43 -28.01 5.66
CA ASP A 363 0.10 -28.66 5.60
C ASP A 363 0.18 -30.10 5.09
N LEU A 364 1.12 -30.41 4.19
CA LEU A 364 1.39 -31.78 3.76
C LEU A 364 1.85 -32.66 4.94
N PHE A 365 2.68 -32.14 5.83
CA PHE A 365 3.11 -32.86 7.04
C PHE A 365 1.99 -32.98 8.08
N GLU A 366 1.13 -31.97 8.21
CA GLU A 366 0.05 -31.94 9.22
C GLU A 366 -1.19 -32.74 8.79
N VAL A 367 -1.57 -32.69 7.52
CA VAL A 367 -2.85 -33.22 7.00
C VAL A 367 -2.64 -34.35 5.98
N GLY A 368 -1.41 -34.56 5.50
CA GLY A 368 -1.10 -35.58 4.50
C GLY A 368 -1.45 -35.16 3.06
N LEU A 369 -1.38 -36.12 2.13
CA LEU A 369 -1.73 -35.92 0.72
C LEU A 369 -3.24 -36.04 0.50
N ILE A 370 -3.96 -34.93 0.68
CA ILE A 370 -5.36 -34.80 0.27
C ILE A 370 -5.48 -34.07 -1.08
N TYR A 371 -6.64 -34.15 -1.74
CA TYR A 371 -6.86 -33.56 -3.06
C TYR A 371 -6.47 -32.06 -3.11
N GLY A 372 -6.84 -31.30 -2.08
CA GLY A 372 -6.50 -29.87 -1.97
C GLY A 372 -5.00 -29.59 -1.86
N THR A 373 -4.27 -30.34 -1.03
CA THR A 373 -2.81 -30.20 -0.90
C THR A 373 -2.10 -30.62 -2.18
N THR A 374 -2.57 -31.67 -2.85
CA THR A 374 -2.03 -32.16 -4.12
C THR A 374 -2.22 -31.13 -5.23
N ILE A 375 -3.42 -30.56 -5.38
CA ILE A 375 -3.68 -29.46 -6.33
C ILE A 375 -2.74 -28.30 -6.07
N ARG A 376 -2.63 -27.85 -4.81
CA ARG A 376 -1.80 -26.69 -4.47
C ARG A 376 -0.32 -26.94 -4.78
N LEU A 377 0.24 -28.09 -4.40
CA LEU A 377 1.63 -28.44 -4.69
C LEU A 377 1.88 -28.53 -6.20
N THR A 378 0.93 -29.10 -6.95
CA THR A 378 1.00 -29.20 -8.41
C THR A 378 0.94 -27.81 -9.05
N ALA A 379 0.02 -26.95 -8.61
CA ALA A 379 -0.12 -25.58 -9.07
C ALA A 379 1.14 -24.75 -8.77
N LEU A 380 1.75 -24.93 -7.59
CA LEU A 380 3.01 -24.27 -7.21
C LEU A 380 4.17 -24.74 -8.10
N LEU A 381 4.29 -26.04 -8.36
CA LEU A 381 5.30 -26.59 -9.25
C LEU A 381 5.15 -26.02 -10.66
N LEU A 382 3.94 -26.09 -11.24
CA LEU A 382 3.65 -25.59 -12.57
C LEU A 382 3.87 -24.07 -12.67
N SER A 383 3.47 -23.31 -11.65
CA SER A 383 3.68 -21.86 -11.60
C SER A 383 5.17 -21.52 -11.55
N ASN A 384 5.96 -22.23 -10.74
CA ASN A 384 7.40 -22.02 -10.64
C ASN A 384 8.09 -22.32 -11.98
N LEU A 385 7.73 -23.45 -12.62
CA LEU A 385 8.24 -23.82 -13.94
C LEU A 385 7.86 -22.80 -15.02
N ALA A 386 6.60 -22.33 -15.03
CA ALA A 386 6.13 -21.32 -15.96
C ALA A 386 6.88 -20.00 -15.78
N VAL A 387 7.04 -19.53 -14.55
CA VAL A 387 7.82 -18.32 -14.24
C VAL A 387 9.28 -18.52 -14.66
N PHE A 388 9.91 -19.64 -14.33
CA PHE A 388 11.28 -19.91 -14.75
C PHE A 388 11.44 -19.91 -16.27
N TYR A 389 10.51 -20.55 -17.00
CA TYR A 389 10.51 -20.57 -18.46
C TYR A 389 10.39 -19.16 -19.06
N ILE A 390 9.47 -18.34 -18.56
CA ILE A 390 9.32 -16.93 -18.98
C ILE A 390 10.62 -16.16 -18.71
N LEU A 391 11.18 -16.31 -17.51
CA LEU A 391 12.41 -15.61 -17.13
C LEU A 391 13.62 -16.12 -17.92
N ALA A 392 13.66 -17.39 -18.32
CA ALA A 392 14.73 -17.99 -19.13
C ALA A 392 14.88 -17.28 -20.49
N GLN A 393 13.79 -16.75 -21.03
CA GLN A 393 13.75 -16.06 -22.33
C GLN A 393 14.17 -14.58 -22.28
N LEU A 394 14.34 -14.00 -21.08
CA LEU A 394 14.71 -12.60 -20.93
C LEU A 394 16.16 -12.34 -21.38
N LYS A 395 16.33 -11.29 -22.19
CA LYS A 395 17.62 -10.75 -22.66
C LYS A 395 17.92 -9.42 -21.96
N ASN A 396 19.16 -8.92 -22.08
CA ASN A 396 19.61 -7.62 -21.54
C ASN A 396 19.51 -7.51 -20.00
N GLN A 397 19.93 -8.57 -19.31
CA GLN A 397 20.09 -8.57 -17.85
C GLN A 397 21.47 -8.03 -17.47
N ASN A 398 21.60 -7.57 -16.23
CA ASN A 398 22.87 -7.15 -15.64
C ASN A 398 23.52 -8.30 -14.85
N LYS A 399 24.84 -8.24 -14.63
CA LYS A 399 25.51 -9.13 -13.68
C LYS A 399 25.00 -8.94 -12.26
N PHE A 400 24.89 -10.03 -11.50
CA PHE A 400 24.46 -10.00 -10.10
C PHE A 400 25.35 -9.13 -9.21
N SER A 401 26.64 -9.09 -9.51
CA SER A 401 27.60 -8.22 -8.84
C SER A 401 27.20 -6.74 -8.90
N SER A 402 26.48 -6.27 -9.93
CA SER A 402 26.03 -4.87 -10.00
C SER A 402 25.01 -4.49 -8.91
N LEU A 403 24.29 -5.47 -8.34
CA LEU A 403 23.38 -5.26 -7.22
C LEU A 403 24.14 -5.15 -5.90
N ILE A 404 25.13 -6.02 -5.68
CA ILE A 404 25.87 -6.18 -4.42
C ILE A 404 27.10 -5.27 -4.33
N THR A 405 27.80 -5.06 -5.44
CA THR A 405 29.02 -4.25 -5.52
C THR A 405 28.74 -2.93 -6.24
N PRO A 406 29.09 -1.78 -5.63
CA PRO A 406 29.71 -1.62 -4.32
C PRO A 406 28.74 -1.93 -3.15
N VAL A 407 29.28 -2.40 -2.01
CA VAL A 407 28.53 -2.71 -0.76
C VAL A 407 27.60 -1.55 -0.33
N SER A 408 27.95 -0.32 -0.69
CA SER A 408 27.09 0.85 -0.51
C SER A 408 25.67 0.73 -1.12
N ASN A 409 25.42 -0.23 -2.01
CA ASN A 409 24.10 -0.50 -2.57
C ASN A 409 23.16 -1.23 -1.58
N PHE A 410 23.68 -1.90 -0.54
CA PHE A 410 22.85 -2.57 0.47
C PHE A 410 21.91 -1.60 1.20
N LYS A 411 22.29 -0.32 1.33
CA LYS A 411 21.45 0.72 1.95
C LYS A 411 20.09 0.89 1.27
N TYR A 412 19.94 0.46 0.02
CA TYR A 412 18.67 0.53 -0.71
C TYR A 412 17.71 -0.60 -0.37
N ILE A 413 18.19 -1.66 0.30
CA ILE A 413 17.41 -2.83 0.74
C ILE A 413 17.16 -2.79 2.27
N VAL A 414 17.92 -1.97 3.00
CA VAL A 414 17.77 -1.74 4.45
C VAL A 414 16.32 -1.57 4.94
N PRO A 415 15.38 -0.91 4.21
CA PRO A 415 13.98 -0.84 4.65
C PRO A 415 13.33 -2.20 4.99
N LEU A 416 13.78 -3.30 4.37
CA LEU A 416 13.27 -4.64 4.66
C LEU A 416 13.68 -5.18 6.04
N VAL A 417 14.62 -4.53 6.73
CA VAL A 417 14.99 -4.87 8.11
C VAL A 417 13.83 -4.58 9.07
N ILE A 418 12.97 -3.60 8.78
CA ILE A 418 11.86 -3.22 9.67
C ILE A 418 10.84 -4.36 9.86
N PRO A 419 10.32 -5.01 8.78
CA PRO A 419 9.53 -6.23 8.93
C PRO A 419 10.24 -7.34 9.72
N ILE A 420 11.55 -7.52 9.52
CA ILE A 420 12.33 -8.54 10.25
C ILE A 420 12.36 -8.23 11.75
N ILE A 421 12.62 -6.98 12.13
CA ILE A 421 12.59 -6.55 13.54
C ILE A 421 11.22 -6.83 14.14
N PHE A 422 10.13 -6.50 13.44
CA PHE A 422 8.78 -6.77 13.92
C PHE A 422 8.52 -8.28 14.08
N ILE A 423 8.89 -9.10 13.10
CA ILE A 423 8.75 -10.56 13.15
C ILE A 423 9.50 -11.14 14.35
N VAL A 424 10.77 -10.77 14.52
CA VAL A 424 11.62 -11.25 15.62
C VAL A 424 11.05 -10.80 16.96
N SER A 425 10.59 -9.55 17.07
CA SER A 425 9.95 -9.04 18.28
C SER A 425 8.68 -9.82 18.63
N ASN A 426 7.83 -10.12 17.64
CA ASN A 426 6.63 -10.93 17.87
C ASN A 426 6.94 -12.35 18.34
N ILE A 427 7.99 -12.97 17.79
CA ILE A 427 8.44 -14.31 18.22
C ILE A 427 8.88 -14.26 19.69
N ILE A 428 9.64 -13.23 20.08
CA ILE A 428 10.15 -13.05 21.45
C ILE A 428 9.02 -12.74 22.43
N ILE A 429 8.13 -11.80 22.09
CA ILE A 429 7.12 -11.26 23.01
C ILE A 429 5.94 -12.22 23.16
N PHE A 430 5.47 -12.83 22.06
CA PHE A 430 4.21 -13.60 22.05
C PHE A 430 4.37 -15.08 21.74
N GLY A 431 5.59 -15.59 21.60
CA GLY A 431 5.86 -17.03 21.48
C GLY A 431 5.18 -17.71 20.29
N GLY A 432 5.26 -17.14 19.08
CA GLY A 432 4.74 -17.81 17.87
C GLY A 432 5.16 -17.16 16.56
N PRO A 433 5.02 -17.87 15.44
CA PRO A 433 5.47 -17.37 14.14
C PRO A 433 4.59 -16.21 13.65
N PHE A 434 5.22 -15.16 13.14
CA PHE A 434 4.57 -14.15 12.31
C PHE A 434 4.77 -14.49 10.82
N PRO A 435 3.74 -14.35 9.98
CA PRO A 435 2.35 -14.03 10.34
C PRO A 435 1.57 -15.29 10.69
N ILE A 436 0.48 -15.13 11.45
CA ILE A 436 -0.52 -16.18 11.61
C ILE A 436 -1.26 -16.31 10.27
N PHE A 437 -0.82 -17.23 9.43
CA PHE A 437 -1.63 -17.68 8.31
C PHE A 437 -2.69 -18.65 8.85
N THR A 438 -3.88 -18.15 9.20
CA THR A 438 -5.06 -19.01 9.35
C THR A 438 -5.50 -19.49 7.97
N PHE A 439 -4.76 -20.42 7.38
CA PHE A 439 -5.23 -21.27 6.27
C PHE A 439 -5.85 -22.57 6.78
N SER A 440 -6.13 -22.68 8.08
CA SER A 440 -6.75 -23.88 8.61
C SER A 440 -8.24 -23.88 8.26
N GLY A 441 -8.70 -24.90 7.52
CA GLY A 441 -10.12 -25.25 7.38
C GLY A 441 -10.84 -25.44 8.73
N LYS A 442 -10.08 -25.46 9.84
CA LYS A 442 -10.57 -25.38 11.21
C LYS A 442 -11.25 -24.07 11.59
N PHE A 443 -11.18 -22.99 10.80
CA PHE A 443 -12.01 -21.81 11.06
C PHE A 443 -13.50 -22.19 11.10
N ASN A 444 -13.93 -23.11 10.22
CA ASN A 444 -15.29 -23.66 10.26
C ASN A 444 -15.54 -24.61 11.45
N GLU A 445 -14.50 -25.26 11.98
CA GLU A 445 -14.60 -26.11 13.18
C GLU A 445 -14.67 -25.30 14.48
N PHE A 446 -14.02 -24.14 14.54
CA PHE A 446 -14.05 -23.25 15.70
C PHE A 446 -15.16 -22.19 15.63
N LEU A 447 -15.73 -21.94 14.45
CA LEU A 447 -16.87 -21.03 14.27
C LEU A 447 -18.05 -21.31 15.22
N PRO A 448 -18.45 -22.57 15.48
CA PRO A 448 -19.51 -22.89 16.43
C PRO A 448 -19.11 -22.51 17.87
N THR A 449 -17.88 -22.81 18.26
CA THR A 449 -17.35 -22.48 19.60
C THR A 449 -17.25 -20.98 19.80
N TYR A 450 -16.84 -20.22 18.78
CA TYR A 450 -16.87 -18.76 18.82
C TYR A 450 -18.31 -18.22 18.86
N ARG A 451 -19.27 -18.84 18.17
CA ARG A 451 -20.69 -18.43 18.21
C ARG A 451 -21.34 -18.69 19.57
N GLU A 452 -21.00 -19.79 20.24
CA GLU A 452 -21.44 -20.10 21.61
C GLU A 452 -20.85 -19.14 22.65
N ILE A 453 -19.58 -18.77 22.53
CA ILE A 453 -18.94 -17.80 23.43
C ILE A 453 -19.61 -16.41 23.37
N PHE A 454 -20.23 -16.07 22.23
CA PHE A 454 -20.85 -14.77 21.99
C PHE A 454 -22.39 -14.80 21.96
N ASP A 455 -23.02 -15.90 22.41
CA ASP A 455 -24.48 -16.02 22.55
C ASP A 455 -25.27 -15.71 21.26
N ILE A 456 -24.67 -16.04 20.10
CA ILE A 456 -25.34 -15.89 18.81
C ILE A 456 -26.21 -17.13 18.59
N THR A 457 -27.40 -17.14 19.22
CA THR A 457 -28.41 -18.17 18.99
C THR A 457 -28.79 -18.21 17.52
N THR A 458 -28.66 -19.39 16.92
CA THR A 458 -29.01 -19.72 15.54
C THR A 458 -30.49 -19.51 15.27
N THR A 459 -30.86 -18.31 14.84
CA THR A 459 -32.16 -18.03 14.22
C THR A 459 -32.05 -16.97 13.13
N ILE A 460 -30.97 -16.98 12.35
CA ILE A 460 -30.96 -16.31 11.04
C ILE A 460 -30.58 -17.34 9.99
N ASN A 461 -31.62 -17.75 9.27
CA ASN A 461 -31.69 -18.78 8.24
C ASN A 461 -30.47 -18.83 7.30
N ILE A 462 -29.85 -20.01 7.27
CA ILE A 462 -28.89 -20.50 6.26
C ILE A 462 -29.46 -20.44 4.82
N LEU A 463 -30.75 -20.17 4.65
CA LEU A 463 -31.39 -19.94 3.35
C LEU A 463 -31.11 -18.58 2.70
N TYR A 464 -30.54 -17.59 3.40
CA TYR A 464 -30.23 -16.27 2.81
C TYR A 464 -28.86 -16.19 2.11
N PHE A 465 -27.99 -17.19 2.27
CA PHE A 465 -26.63 -17.18 1.69
C PHE A 465 -26.48 -18.04 0.41
N LEU A 466 -27.55 -18.69 -0.05
CA LEU A 466 -27.55 -19.47 -1.30
C LEU A 466 -28.38 -18.83 -2.42
N SER A 467 -28.77 -17.56 -2.28
CA SER A 467 -29.58 -16.84 -3.27
C SER A 467 -29.08 -15.43 -3.62
N TYR A 468 -27.80 -15.12 -3.37
CA TYR A 468 -27.13 -13.93 -3.93
C TYR A 468 -25.71 -14.23 -4.40
#